data_AF-A0A7V8HRG8-F1
#
_entry.id   AF-A0A7V8HRG8-F1
#
_cell.length_a   1.000
_cell.length_b   1.000
_cell.length_c   1.000
_cell.angle_alpha   90.00
_cell.angle_beta   90.00
_cell.angle_gamma   90.00
#
_symmetry.space_group_name_H-M   'P 1'
#
loop_
_entity.id
_entity.type
_entity.pdbx_description
1 polymer ?
#
loop_
_entity_poly.entity_id
_entity_poly.type
_entity_poly.pdbx_seq_one_letter_code
_entity_poly.pdbx_strand_id
1 'polypeptide(L)'
;MPHRDPERLSQIERTAAELFGRSGYYATSLQSLADAVGLTKAGLLHYVGSKDNLLTLVMRDVYDADAMAKLGADGNDQPVGTVSLPGYLRDIVAQNAERPHLVRLFTMLNTETLNPDHPARQYFQDRERLLEHLADNPCWRIPEGVDVHATLNAAMMAMDGIQIKWLREPGRDLVAMWKQIEPALFPETIWGPID
;
A
#
# COMPACT_ATOMS: atom_id res chain seq x y z
N MET A 1 -7.42 -33.70 3.45
CA MET A 1 -6.82 -32.81 2.44
C MET A 1 -5.37 -32.60 2.83
N PRO A 2 -4.37 -32.87 1.97
CA PRO A 2 -2.99 -32.69 2.38
C PRO A 2 -2.68 -31.21 2.55
N HIS A 3 -2.06 -30.87 3.68
CA HIS A 3 -1.58 -29.55 4.06
C HIS A 3 -0.78 -28.93 2.90
N ARG A 4 -1.25 -27.80 2.35
CA ARG A 4 -0.35 -26.91 1.60
C ARG A 4 0.73 -26.46 2.58
N ASP A 5 1.99 -26.65 2.22
CA ASP A 5 3.13 -26.12 2.96
C ASP A 5 3.01 -24.58 3.04
N PRO A 6 2.73 -24.00 4.22
CA PRO A 6 2.51 -22.56 4.37
C PRO A 6 3.78 -21.75 4.08
N GLU A 7 4.96 -22.29 4.39
CA GLU A 7 6.23 -21.62 4.11
C GLU A 7 6.46 -21.51 2.60
N ARG A 8 6.13 -22.59 1.88
CA ARG A 8 6.22 -22.61 0.42
C ARG A 8 5.25 -21.63 -0.23
N LEU A 9 4.02 -21.52 0.28
CA LEU A 9 3.05 -20.56 -0.20
C LEU A 9 3.53 -19.12 0.02
N SER A 10 4.03 -18.81 1.22
CA SER A 10 4.61 -17.50 1.54
C SER A 10 5.81 -17.15 0.65
N GLN A 11 6.65 -18.13 0.30
CA GLN A 11 7.74 -17.93 -0.66
C GLN A 11 7.21 -17.57 -2.06
N ILE A 12 6.15 -18.26 -2.52
CA ILE A 12 5.51 -17.99 -3.80
C ILE A 12 4.93 -16.57 -3.83
N GLU A 13 4.22 -16.17 -2.78
CA GLU A 13 3.59 -14.85 -2.67
C GLU A 13 4.64 -13.73 -2.67
N ARG A 14 5.71 -13.85 -1.87
CA ARG A 14 6.80 -12.85 -1.85
C ARG A 14 7.50 -12.73 -3.20
N THR A 15 7.79 -13.86 -3.85
CA THR A 15 8.40 -13.86 -5.18
C THR A 15 7.47 -13.24 -6.22
N ALA A 16 6.17 -13.49 -6.13
CA ALA A 16 5.17 -12.90 -7.00
C ALA A 16 5.03 -11.39 -6.79
N ALA A 17 5.07 -10.92 -5.54
CA ALA A 17 5.07 -9.50 -5.19
C ALA A 17 6.24 -8.76 -5.85
N GLU A 18 7.46 -9.33 -5.79
CA GLU A 18 8.63 -8.77 -6.46
C GLU A 18 8.48 -8.72 -7.98
N LEU A 19 7.99 -9.80 -8.60
CA LEU A 19 7.82 -9.87 -10.05
C LEU A 19 6.71 -8.95 -10.57
N PHE A 20 5.57 -8.90 -9.89
CA PHE A 20 4.49 -7.95 -10.21
C PHE A 20 4.93 -6.51 -10.02
N GLY A 21 5.70 -6.19 -8.97
CA GLY A 21 6.23 -4.84 -8.79
C GLY A 21 7.30 -4.46 -9.81
N ARG A 22 8.08 -5.42 -10.32
CA ARG A 22 9.11 -5.14 -11.33
C ARG A 22 8.55 -5.04 -12.74
N SER A 23 7.64 -5.93 -13.12
CA SER A 23 7.22 -6.12 -14.50
C SER A 23 5.74 -5.82 -14.75
N GLY A 24 4.94 -5.63 -13.69
CA GLY A 24 3.49 -5.57 -13.79
C GLY A 24 2.83 -6.93 -13.74
N TYR A 25 1.52 -6.93 -13.46
CA TYR A 25 0.69 -8.11 -13.51
C TYR A 25 0.73 -8.70 -14.92
N TYR A 26 0.43 -7.94 -15.98
CA TYR A 26 0.24 -8.52 -17.32
C TYR A 26 1.50 -9.15 -17.89
N ALA A 27 2.66 -8.52 -17.74
CA ALA A 27 3.92 -9.03 -18.27
C ALA A 27 4.50 -10.20 -17.47
N THR A 28 4.03 -10.44 -16.25
CA THR A 28 4.48 -11.56 -15.42
C THR A 28 3.75 -12.84 -15.81
N SER A 29 4.46 -13.83 -16.35
CA SER A 29 3.84 -15.11 -16.71
C SER A 29 3.85 -16.11 -15.55
N LEU A 30 2.92 -17.07 -15.57
CA LEU A 30 2.95 -18.21 -14.63
C LEU A 30 4.22 -19.05 -14.78
N GLN A 31 4.81 -19.10 -15.98
CA GLN A 31 6.05 -19.83 -16.21
C GLN A 31 7.22 -19.13 -15.52
N SER A 32 7.39 -17.82 -15.74
CA SER A 32 8.43 -17.04 -15.07
C SER A 32 8.30 -17.06 -13.54
N LEU A 33 7.08 -17.07 -13.01
CA LEU A 33 6.82 -17.26 -11.59
C LEU A 33 7.29 -18.63 -11.11
N ALA A 34 6.90 -19.69 -11.82
CA ALA A 34 7.26 -21.06 -11.48
C ALA A 34 8.78 -21.27 -11.52
N ASP A 35 9.44 -20.75 -12.55
CA ASP A 35 10.89 -20.79 -12.70
C ASP A 35 11.59 -20.09 -11.53
N ALA A 36 11.10 -18.90 -11.12
CA ALA A 36 11.67 -18.12 -10.03
C ALA A 36 11.61 -18.83 -8.67
N VAL A 37 10.60 -19.68 -8.44
CA VAL A 37 10.45 -20.46 -7.20
C VAL A 37 10.90 -21.91 -7.32
N GLY A 38 11.45 -22.31 -8.48
CA GLY A 38 11.89 -23.69 -8.74
C GLY A 38 10.75 -24.71 -8.76
N LEU A 39 9.61 -24.35 -9.35
CA LEU A 39 8.45 -25.23 -9.56
C LEU A 39 8.19 -25.41 -11.06
N THR A 40 7.44 -26.46 -11.40
CA THR A 40 6.77 -26.52 -12.69
C THR A 40 5.56 -25.58 -12.69
N LYS A 41 5.10 -25.13 -13.86
CA LYS A 41 3.87 -24.34 -13.98
C LYS A 41 2.65 -25.05 -13.34
N ALA A 42 2.54 -26.36 -13.55
CA ALA A 42 1.48 -27.18 -12.93
C ALA A 42 1.64 -27.24 -11.39
N GLY A 43 2.88 -27.36 -10.90
CA GLY A 43 3.18 -27.31 -9.48
C GLY A 43 2.79 -25.97 -8.86
N LEU A 44 3.14 -24.84 -9.49
CA LEU A 44 2.72 -23.52 -9.04
C LEU A 44 1.18 -23.41 -8.98
N LEU A 45 0.49 -23.80 -10.05
CA LEU A 45 -0.97 -23.78 -10.12
C LEU A 45 -1.63 -24.67 -9.06
N HIS A 46 -1.00 -25.76 -8.65
CA HIS A 46 -1.50 -26.58 -7.54
C HIS A 46 -1.55 -25.79 -6.21
N TYR A 47 -0.58 -24.89 -5.97
CA TYR A 47 -0.59 -24.01 -4.80
C TYR A 47 -1.61 -22.89 -4.92
N VAL A 48 -1.63 -22.19 -6.05
CA VAL A 48 -2.31 -20.88 -6.16
C VAL A 48 -3.62 -20.94 -6.95
N GLY A 49 -3.91 -22.02 -7.65
CA GLY A 49 -5.10 -22.21 -8.50
C GLY A 49 -5.06 -21.42 -9.81
N SER A 50 -4.84 -20.11 -9.75
CA SER A 50 -4.74 -19.22 -10.90
C SER A 50 -3.80 -18.05 -10.63
N LYS A 51 -3.41 -17.33 -11.69
CA LYS A 51 -2.60 -16.11 -11.56
C LYS A 51 -3.38 -14.98 -10.86
N ASP A 52 -4.68 -14.89 -11.11
CA ASP A 52 -5.55 -13.90 -10.45
C ASP A 52 -5.65 -14.19 -8.96
N ASN A 53 -5.84 -15.45 -8.57
CA ASN A 53 -5.86 -15.82 -7.17
C ASN A 53 -4.50 -15.60 -6.51
N LEU A 54 -3.39 -15.85 -7.20
CA LEU A 54 -2.05 -15.47 -6.71
C LEU A 54 -1.95 -13.96 -6.48
N LEU A 55 -2.47 -13.12 -7.38
CA LEU A 55 -2.49 -11.67 -7.16
C LEU A 55 -3.29 -11.31 -5.91
N THR A 56 -4.46 -11.91 -5.71
CA THR A 56 -5.28 -11.71 -4.50
C THR A 56 -4.52 -12.09 -3.23
N LEU A 57 -3.84 -13.25 -3.23
CA LEU A 57 -3.03 -13.70 -2.11
C LEU A 57 -1.86 -12.74 -1.84
N VAL A 58 -1.19 -12.26 -2.88
CA VAL A 58 -0.12 -11.25 -2.75
C VAL A 58 -0.63 -9.97 -2.09
N MET A 59 -1.78 -9.44 -2.52
CA MET A 59 -2.32 -8.23 -1.92
C MET A 59 -2.67 -8.44 -0.44
N ARG A 60 -3.34 -9.55 -0.13
CA ARG A 60 -3.78 -9.86 1.24
C ARG A 60 -2.63 -10.19 2.19
N ASP A 61 -1.74 -11.10 1.79
CA ASP A 61 -0.79 -11.74 2.71
C ASP A 61 0.60 -11.10 2.68
N VAL A 62 0.90 -10.29 1.65
CA VAL A 62 2.19 -9.60 1.52
C VAL A 62 2.03 -8.10 1.65
N TYR A 63 1.09 -7.49 0.92
CA TYR A 63 0.94 -6.04 0.94
C TYR A 63 0.16 -5.56 2.18
N ASP A 64 -0.99 -6.15 2.47
CA ASP A 64 -1.87 -5.71 3.56
C ASP A 64 -1.43 -6.19 4.96
N ALA A 65 -0.64 -7.27 5.04
CA ALA A 65 -0.24 -7.91 6.30
C ALA A 65 0.31 -6.91 7.35
N ASP A 66 0.99 -5.87 6.88
CA ASP A 66 1.50 -4.79 7.71
C ASP A 66 0.80 -3.43 7.43
N ALA A 67 0.32 -3.20 6.21
CA ALA A 67 -0.21 -1.89 5.79
C ALA A 67 -1.63 -1.63 6.34
N MET A 68 -2.48 -2.67 6.43
CA MET A 68 -3.86 -2.54 6.90
C MET A 68 -4.01 -2.69 8.42
N ALA A 69 -3.03 -3.30 9.09
CA ALA A 69 -3.04 -3.46 10.55
C ALA A 69 -3.20 -2.10 11.27
N LYS A 70 -2.60 -1.02 10.75
CA LYS A 70 -2.67 0.32 11.37
C LYS A 70 -3.86 1.18 10.93
N LEU A 71 -4.47 0.87 9.78
CA LEU A 71 -5.62 1.61 9.24
C LEU A 71 -6.92 1.32 9.99
N GLY A 72 -7.04 0.14 10.62
CA GLY A 72 -8.27 -0.29 11.31
C GLY A 72 -8.10 -0.67 12.79
N ALA A 73 -6.96 -1.25 13.19
CA ALA A 73 -6.79 -1.69 14.58
C ALA A 73 -6.45 -0.53 15.52
N ASP A 74 -5.66 0.43 15.06
CA ASP A 74 -5.19 1.53 15.91
C ASP A 74 -6.17 2.71 15.95
N GLY A 75 -7.15 2.83 15.06
CA GLY A 75 -8.02 4.01 14.99
C GLY A 75 -9.36 3.88 15.73
N ASN A 76 -9.93 2.68 15.80
CA ASN A 76 -11.27 2.47 16.38
C ASN A 76 -11.27 2.42 17.91
N ASP A 77 -10.14 2.08 18.53
CA ASP A 77 -9.99 2.02 19.99
C ASP A 77 -9.39 3.31 20.57
N GLN A 78 -9.08 4.32 19.73
CA GLN A 78 -8.50 5.58 20.19
C GLN A 78 -9.58 6.52 20.70
N PRO A 79 -9.27 7.33 21.73
CA PRO A 79 -10.16 8.39 22.14
C PRO A 79 -10.39 9.41 21.01
N VAL A 80 -11.56 10.03 21.00
CA VAL A 80 -11.94 11.07 20.03
C VAL A 80 -10.94 12.23 20.07
N GLY A 81 -10.49 12.68 18.91
CA GLY A 81 -9.65 13.88 18.76
C GLY A 81 -8.23 13.80 19.30
N THR A 82 -7.67 12.61 19.51
CA THR A 82 -6.31 12.44 20.07
C THR A 82 -5.24 12.13 19.04
N VAL A 83 -5.60 11.64 17.86
CA VAL A 83 -4.66 11.16 16.85
C VAL A 83 -4.26 12.30 15.91
N SER A 84 -2.96 12.53 15.79
CA SER A 84 -2.40 13.50 14.85
C SER A 84 -2.43 12.96 13.42
N LEU A 85 -3.23 13.55 12.54
CA LEU A 85 -3.25 13.18 11.12
C LEU A 85 -1.87 13.35 10.43
N PRO A 86 -1.13 14.46 10.61
CA PRO A 86 0.25 14.56 10.09
C PRO A 86 1.18 13.47 10.65
N GLY A 87 1.10 13.20 11.97
CA GLY A 87 1.92 12.17 12.61
C GLY A 87 1.65 10.77 12.03
N TYR A 88 0.37 10.44 11.86
CA TYR A 88 -0.06 9.19 11.23
C TYR A 88 0.48 9.03 9.80
N LEU A 89 0.44 10.11 9.00
CA LEU A 89 0.98 10.08 7.64
C LEU A 89 2.51 9.91 7.62
N ARG A 90 3.23 10.50 8.57
CA ARG A 90 4.68 10.26 8.72
C ARG A 90 4.98 8.81 9.04
N ASP A 91 4.18 8.17 9.90
CA ASP A 91 4.34 6.74 10.19
C ASP A 91 4.15 5.90 8.93
N ILE A 92 3.18 6.23 8.08
CA ILE A 92 3.00 5.57 6.78
C ILE A 92 4.24 5.79 5.89
N VAL A 93 4.73 7.02 5.79
CA VAL A 93 5.90 7.37 4.98
C VAL A 93 7.15 6.61 5.45
N ALA A 94 7.39 6.56 6.76
CA ALA A 94 8.52 5.85 7.35
C ALA A 94 8.46 4.35 7.03
N GLN A 95 7.29 3.72 7.21
CA GLN A 95 7.11 2.32 6.88
C GLN A 95 7.25 2.03 5.38
N ASN A 96 6.83 2.96 4.52
CA ASN A 96 7.00 2.84 3.07
C ASN A 96 8.47 2.96 2.66
N ALA A 97 9.25 3.79 3.36
CA ALA A 97 10.69 3.94 3.12
C ALA A 97 11.46 2.63 3.39
N GLU A 98 10.99 1.82 4.36
CA GLU A 98 11.57 0.52 4.69
C GLU A 98 11.20 -0.58 3.67
N ARG A 99 10.17 -0.35 2.84
CA ARG A 99 9.56 -1.38 1.98
C ARG A 99 9.41 -0.91 0.52
N PRO A 100 10.50 -0.47 -0.14
CA PRO A 100 10.44 0.07 -1.51
C PRO A 100 9.85 -0.91 -2.54
N HIS A 101 10.02 -2.20 -2.33
CA HIS A 101 9.47 -3.24 -3.21
C HIS A 101 7.93 -3.29 -3.16
N LEU A 102 7.31 -3.08 -2.00
CA LEU A 102 5.85 -3.01 -1.85
C LEU A 102 5.28 -1.70 -2.40
N VAL A 103 5.97 -0.58 -2.20
CA VAL A 103 5.56 0.70 -2.81
C VAL A 103 5.60 0.59 -4.35
N ARG A 104 6.61 -0.09 -4.90
CA ARG A 104 6.71 -0.35 -6.33
C ARG A 104 5.59 -1.28 -6.83
N LEU A 105 5.30 -2.36 -6.11
CA LEU A 105 4.15 -3.24 -6.37
C LEU A 105 2.85 -2.45 -6.46
N PHE A 106 2.56 -1.67 -5.43
CA PHE A 106 1.34 -0.86 -5.36
C PHE A 106 1.26 0.12 -6.52
N THR A 107 2.33 0.89 -6.77
CA THR A 107 2.40 1.88 -7.85
C THR A 107 2.11 1.24 -9.22
N MET A 108 2.70 0.08 -9.48
CA MET A 108 2.54 -0.63 -10.75
C MET A 108 1.11 -1.13 -10.92
N LEU A 109 0.57 -1.82 -9.91
CA LEU A 109 -0.79 -2.36 -9.96
C LEU A 109 -1.85 -1.25 -10.01
N ASN A 110 -1.67 -0.16 -9.26
CA ASN A 110 -2.56 1.00 -9.30
C ASN A 110 -2.66 1.62 -10.70
N THR A 111 -1.56 1.56 -11.46
CA THR A 111 -1.55 2.03 -12.84
C THR A 111 -2.26 1.03 -13.76
N GLU A 112 -2.03 -0.27 -13.58
CA GLU A 112 -2.66 -1.32 -14.40
C GLU A 112 -4.17 -1.44 -14.17
N THR A 113 -4.68 -1.08 -12.99
CA THR A 113 -6.12 -1.08 -12.68
C THR A 113 -6.92 0.02 -13.39
N LEU A 114 -6.25 0.94 -14.09
CA LEU A 114 -6.90 1.82 -15.07
C LEU A 114 -7.53 1.00 -16.22
N ASN A 115 -7.02 -0.22 -16.47
CA ASN A 115 -7.73 -1.18 -17.30
C ASN A 115 -8.97 -1.71 -16.54
N PRO A 116 -10.19 -1.56 -17.07
CA PRO A 116 -11.40 -1.99 -16.40
C PRO A 116 -11.48 -3.48 -16.09
N ASP A 117 -10.73 -4.31 -16.82
CA ASP A 117 -10.71 -5.77 -16.71
C ASP A 117 -9.57 -6.29 -15.80
N HIS A 118 -8.83 -5.39 -15.14
CA HIS A 118 -7.72 -5.80 -14.27
C HIS A 118 -8.24 -6.56 -13.02
N PRO A 119 -7.68 -7.73 -12.67
CA PRO A 119 -8.21 -8.55 -11.57
C PRO A 119 -8.12 -7.88 -10.19
N ALA A 120 -7.15 -6.99 -9.96
CA ALA A 120 -7.06 -6.22 -8.70
C ALA A 120 -7.93 -4.95 -8.68
N ARG A 121 -8.74 -4.66 -9.70
CA ARG A 121 -9.49 -3.40 -9.77
C ARG A 121 -10.41 -3.21 -8.56
N GLN A 122 -11.13 -4.26 -8.16
CA GLN A 122 -12.01 -4.20 -7.00
C GLN A 122 -11.23 -3.89 -5.71
N TYR A 123 -10.05 -4.49 -5.53
CA TYR A 123 -9.18 -4.21 -4.38
C TYR A 123 -8.82 -2.72 -4.27
N PHE A 124 -8.43 -2.09 -5.39
CA PHE A 124 -8.08 -0.66 -5.38
C PHE A 124 -9.30 0.24 -5.13
N GLN A 125 -10.48 -0.11 -5.63
CA GLN A 125 -11.73 0.60 -5.32
C GLN A 125 -12.16 0.45 -3.87
N ASP A 126 -12.02 -0.75 -3.29
CA ASP A 126 -12.28 -1.01 -1.87
C ASP A 126 -11.30 -0.20 -1.00
N ARG A 127 -10.04 -0.09 -1.44
CA ARG A 127 -9.02 0.69 -0.77
C ARG A 127 -9.32 2.20 -0.81
N GLU A 128 -9.79 2.73 -1.93
CA GLU A 128 -10.24 4.14 -2.01
C GLU A 128 -11.40 4.40 -1.05
N ARG A 129 -12.42 3.52 -1.04
CA ARG A 129 -13.52 3.59 -0.07
C ARG A 129 -13.01 3.56 1.37
N LEU A 130 -12.04 2.71 1.69
CA LEU A 130 -11.46 2.64 3.03
C LEU A 130 -10.79 3.97 3.43
N LEU A 131 -10.11 4.65 2.52
CA LEU A 131 -9.54 5.99 2.79
C LEU A 131 -10.62 7.04 3.02
N GLU A 132 -11.75 6.98 2.31
CA GLU A 132 -12.90 7.85 2.55
C GLU A 132 -13.46 7.63 3.96
N HIS A 133 -13.67 6.37 4.36
CA HIS A 133 -14.15 6.02 5.71
C HIS A 133 -13.12 6.35 6.81
N LEU A 134 -11.83 6.34 6.48
CA LEU A 134 -10.78 6.72 7.42
C LEU A 134 -10.96 8.19 7.83
N ALA A 135 -11.30 9.08 6.90
CA ALA A 135 -11.54 10.49 7.21
C ALA A 135 -12.70 10.71 8.18
N ASP A 136 -13.69 9.81 8.20
CA ASP A 136 -14.83 9.83 9.12
C ASP A 136 -14.48 9.38 10.55
N ASN A 137 -13.26 8.86 10.79
CA ASN A 137 -12.89 8.36 12.10
C ASN A 137 -12.80 9.52 13.12
N PRO A 138 -13.54 9.47 14.24
CA PRO A 138 -13.56 10.56 15.22
C PRO A 138 -12.25 10.69 16.01
N CYS A 139 -11.31 9.76 15.89
CA CYS A 139 -10.01 9.83 16.58
C CYS A 139 -9.14 11.00 16.10
N TRP A 140 -9.38 11.54 14.89
CA TRP A 140 -8.54 12.59 14.34
C TRP A 140 -8.67 13.90 15.10
N ARG A 141 -7.52 14.45 15.50
CA ARG A 141 -7.40 15.81 16.00
C ARG A 141 -7.42 16.79 14.82
N ILE A 142 -8.61 17.29 14.48
CA ILE A 142 -8.82 18.19 13.35
C ILE A 142 -8.97 19.64 13.83
N PRO A 143 -8.16 20.60 13.32
CA PRO A 143 -8.35 22.02 13.61
C PRO A 143 -9.71 22.55 13.12
N GLU A 144 -10.20 23.62 13.76
CA GLU A 144 -11.45 24.26 13.35
C GLU A 144 -11.40 24.73 11.89
N GLY A 145 -12.46 24.45 11.13
CA GLY A 145 -12.59 24.86 9.72
C GLY A 145 -11.81 24.02 8.71
N VAL A 146 -11.09 22.98 9.15
CA VAL A 146 -10.40 22.04 8.27
C VAL A 146 -11.38 20.98 7.76
N ASP A 147 -11.41 20.80 6.43
CA ASP A 147 -12.04 19.64 5.79
C ASP A 147 -11.07 18.45 5.82
N VAL A 148 -11.36 17.47 6.69
CA VAL A 148 -10.53 16.26 6.87
C VAL A 148 -10.52 15.38 5.61
N HIS A 149 -11.64 15.27 4.88
CA HIS A 149 -11.70 14.45 3.67
C HIS A 149 -10.80 15.05 2.59
N ALA A 150 -10.94 16.35 2.33
CA ALA A 150 -10.11 17.04 1.35
C ALA A 150 -8.63 16.99 1.73
N THR A 151 -8.32 17.18 3.02
CA THR A 151 -6.94 17.16 3.53
C THR A 151 -6.30 15.77 3.39
N LEU A 152 -6.97 14.71 3.85
CA LEU A 152 -6.45 13.35 3.77
C LEU A 152 -6.26 12.94 2.30
N ASN A 153 -7.24 13.26 1.43
CA ASN A 153 -7.13 12.95 0.01
C ASN A 153 -5.94 13.66 -0.65
N ALA A 154 -5.78 14.96 -0.41
CA ALA A 154 -4.64 15.73 -0.92
C ALA A 154 -3.29 15.16 -0.43
N ALA A 155 -3.22 14.75 0.83
CA ALA A 155 -2.03 14.13 1.41
C ALA A 155 -1.70 12.77 0.77
N MET A 156 -2.71 11.93 0.53
CA MET A 156 -2.53 10.63 -0.16
C MET A 156 -2.06 10.82 -1.60
N MET A 157 -2.67 11.75 -2.36
CA MET A 157 -2.23 12.08 -3.72
C MET A 157 -0.78 12.61 -3.76
N ALA A 158 -0.41 13.44 -2.78
CA ALA A 158 0.95 13.95 -2.67
C ALA A 158 1.96 12.83 -2.33
N MET A 159 1.57 11.88 -1.47
CA MET A 159 2.36 10.71 -1.11
C MET A 159 2.63 9.83 -2.33
N ASP A 160 1.59 9.47 -3.09
CA ASP A 160 1.72 8.68 -4.33
C ASP A 160 2.69 9.36 -5.32
N GLY A 161 2.52 10.67 -5.52
CA GLY A 161 3.37 11.45 -6.41
C GLY A 161 4.84 11.50 -5.97
N ILE A 162 5.11 11.65 -4.67
CA ILE A 162 6.46 11.63 -4.13
C ILE A 162 7.09 10.24 -4.24
N GLN A 163 6.34 9.18 -3.95
CA GLN A 163 6.83 7.81 -4.01
C GLN A 163 7.26 7.42 -5.43
N ILE A 164 6.54 7.86 -6.46
CA ILE A 164 6.96 7.70 -7.86
C ILE A 164 8.31 8.38 -8.12
N LYS A 165 8.51 9.61 -7.63
CA LYS A 165 9.77 10.34 -7.79
C LYS A 165 10.91 9.66 -7.04
N TRP A 166 10.65 9.21 -5.81
CA TRP A 166 11.60 8.49 -4.97
C TRP A 166 12.06 7.17 -5.60
N LEU A 167 11.12 6.33 -6.09
CA LEU A 167 11.43 5.03 -6.68
C LEU A 167 12.24 5.08 -7.99
N ARG A 168 12.30 6.24 -8.65
CA ARG A 168 13.07 6.47 -9.88
C ARG A 168 14.54 6.75 -9.63
N GLU A 169 14.90 7.30 -8.48
CA GLU A 169 16.24 7.81 -8.21
C GLU A 169 16.85 7.11 -6.98
N PRO A 170 17.80 6.18 -7.19
CA PRO A 170 18.51 5.53 -6.09
C PRO A 170 19.20 6.54 -5.15
N GLY A 171 19.16 6.27 -3.85
CA GLY A 171 19.84 7.09 -2.83
C GLY A 171 19.03 8.29 -2.30
N ARG A 172 17.80 8.50 -2.77
CA ARG A 172 16.89 9.48 -2.16
C ARG A 172 16.23 8.94 -0.89
N ASP A 173 16.00 9.84 0.06
CA ASP A 173 15.30 9.58 1.32
C ASP A 173 13.83 10.01 1.20
N LEU A 174 12.91 9.05 1.23
CA LEU A 174 11.47 9.29 1.14
C LEU A 174 10.95 10.15 2.29
N VAL A 175 11.45 9.95 3.50
CA VAL A 175 11.04 10.69 4.70
C VAL A 175 11.45 12.15 4.57
N ALA A 176 12.69 12.40 4.12
CA ALA A 176 13.16 13.75 3.86
C ALA A 176 12.35 14.45 2.75
N MET A 177 11.96 13.71 1.70
CA MET A 177 11.11 14.25 0.63
C MET A 177 9.71 14.61 1.12
N TRP A 178 9.09 13.77 1.96
CA TRP A 178 7.79 14.07 2.58
C TRP A 178 7.86 15.33 3.45
N LYS A 179 8.89 15.43 4.30
CA LYS A 179 9.09 16.59 5.18
C LYS A 179 9.16 17.93 4.42
N GLN A 180 9.61 17.92 3.17
CA GLN A 180 9.65 19.13 2.34
C GLN A 180 8.27 19.61 1.88
N ILE A 181 7.30 18.72 1.71
CA ILE A 181 5.95 19.07 1.25
C ILE A 181 4.93 19.16 2.39
N GLU A 182 5.24 18.57 3.54
CA GLU A 182 4.34 18.51 4.68
C GLU A 182 3.79 19.89 5.11
N PRO A 183 4.58 20.99 5.15
CA PRO A 183 4.05 22.31 5.51
C PRO A 183 3.03 22.87 4.51
N ALA A 184 3.04 22.42 3.25
CA ALA A 184 2.05 22.82 2.26
C ALA A 184 0.71 22.09 2.45
N LEU A 185 0.73 20.88 3.01
CA LEU A 185 -0.46 20.09 3.34
C LEU A 185 -1.00 20.43 4.74
N PHE A 186 -0.10 20.69 5.68
CA PHE A 186 -0.39 20.92 7.09
C PHE A 186 0.31 22.20 7.58
N PRO A 187 -0.19 23.40 7.22
CA PRO A 187 0.44 24.64 7.64
C PRO A 187 0.44 24.79 9.17
N GLU A 188 1.59 25.12 9.76
CA GLU A 188 1.74 25.28 11.22
C GLU A 188 0.78 26.33 11.80
N THR A 189 0.40 27.34 11.01
CA THR A 189 -0.57 28.37 11.41
C THR A 189 -1.98 27.83 11.67
N ILE A 190 -2.30 26.63 11.15
CA ILE A 190 -3.60 25.96 11.27
C ILE A 190 -3.47 24.74 12.18
N TRP A 191 -2.45 23.91 11.95
CA TRP A 191 -2.27 22.62 12.63
C TRP A 191 -1.45 22.72 13.92
N GLY A 192 -0.86 23.90 14.21
CA GLY A 192 0.11 24.08 15.28
C GLY A 192 1.48 23.50 14.91
N PRO A 193 2.44 23.50 15.85
CA PRO A 193 3.72 22.85 15.64
C PRO A 193 3.51 21.35 15.35
N ILE A 194 4.11 20.87 14.28
CA ILE A 194 4.01 19.48 13.86
C ILE A 194 5.15 18.69 14.52
N ASP A 195 4.89 18.11 15.70
CA ASP A 195 5.86 17.38 16.56
C ASP A 195 6.73 16.37 15.82
#